data_AF-A0A9W9WGW5-F1
#
_entry.id   AF-A0A9W9WGW5-F1
#
_cell.length_a   1.000
_cell.length_b   1.000
_cell.length_c   1.000
_cell.angle_alpha   90.00
_cell.angle_beta   90.00
_cell.angle_gamma   90.00
#
_symmetry.space_group_name_H-M   'P 1'
#
loop_
_entity.id
_entity.type
_entity.pdbx_description
1 polymer ?
#
loop_
_entity_poly.entity_id
_entity_poly.type
_entity_poly.pdbx_seq_one_letter_code
_entity_poly.pdbx_strand_id
1 'polypeptide(L)'
;MAPLKIFLTGVTGFVGALVRNTDKAAKLTAQYLNIRVVRGDLDSVDIIEEEVADADIVFNFADSDHVAAATAISKGAQHHNPERPVWIIHTSGTGILTVEDLRARSFGVERPKEYNDWEGVSELLHMPPDAVHRNVDEIILDASKSNPASVKTAIVCPPIIYGNGRGPCTQKSLLGSLSVAVLQLRKGFLVGQGQNVWHQVHVQDLTKLYLALGDAAAAGGGRATWNNDNYYLAENGPFVWGDIERAVTKAAFEKNLIPSPEVEQLNDSQIMELISEGYYGFYAWGTNSRGHAIRARKLFGWTPTQPKMIELIPSIVELEAKDLGLL
;
A
#
# COMPACT_ATOMS: atom_id res chain seq x y z
N MET A 1 -32.10 -1.67 -13.32
CA MET A 1 -31.05 -0.67 -13.02
C MET A 1 -29.96 -0.82 -14.07
N ALA A 2 -29.25 0.26 -14.40
CA ALA A 2 -28.01 0.16 -15.17
C ALA A 2 -26.95 -0.61 -14.36
N PRO A 3 -25.97 -1.28 -15.01
CA PRO A 3 -24.83 -1.85 -14.29
C PRO A 3 -23.99 -0.74 -13.66
N LEU A 4 -23.47 -0.99 -12.46
CA LEU A 4 -22.55 -0.07 -11.78
C LEU A 4 -21.28 0.13 -12.59
N LYS A 5 -20.84 1.38 -12.71
CA LYS A 5 -19.57 1.77 -13.31
C LYS A 5 -18.50 1.82 -12.23
N ILE A 6 -17.46 1.00 -12.38
CA ILE A 6 -16.32 0.97 -11.47
C ILE A 6 -15.08 1.48 -12.22
N PHE A 7 -14.58 2.63 -11.80
CA PHE A 7 -13.28 3.14 -12.24
C PHE A 7 -12.21 2.75 -11.22
N LEU A 8 -10.99 2.51 -11.69
CA LEU A 8 -9.87 2.17 -10.84
C LEU A 8 -8.60 2.91 -11.33
N THR A 9 -7.57 2.97 -10.51
CA THR A 9 -6.24 3.46 -10.92
C THR A 9 -5.16 2.43 -10.58
N GLY A 10 -4.20 2.18 -11.49
CA GLY A 10 -2.97 1.40 -11.22
C GLY A 10 -2.72 0.00 -11.85
N VAL A 11 -3.49 -0.58 -12.81
CA VAL A 11 -3.60 -2.08 -12.99
C VAL A 11 -2.29 -2.75 -13.27
N THR A 12 -1.46 -1.97 -13.92
CA THR A 12 -0.16 -2.35 -14.40
C THR A 12 0.84 -2.59 -13.27
N GLY A 13 0.52 -2.16 -12.05
CA GLY A 13 1.16 -2.49 -10.78
C GLY A 13 0.49 -3.68 -10.08
N PHE A 14 0.48 -3.63 -8.74
CA PHE A 14 0.13 -4.76 -7.88
C PHE A 14 -1.38 -4.86 -7.57
N VAL A 15 -2.16 -3.77 -7.77
CA VAL A 15 -3.62 -3.70 -7.50
C VAL A 15 -4.34 -2.68 -8.46
N GLY A 16 -5.40 -3.12 -9.21
CA GLY A 16 -6.51 -2.37 -9.91
C GLY A 16 -6.26 -1.14 -10.84
N ALA A 17 -7.21 -0.70 -11.72
CA ALA A 17 -7.01 -0.44 -13.18
C ALA A 17 -7.32 0.92 -13.96
N LEU A 18 -6.47 1.61 -14.79
CA LEU A 18 -5.05 2.05 -14.68
C LEU A 18 -3.95 1.60 -15.71
N VAL A 19 -4.03 1.83 -17.04
CA VAL A 19 -2.98 1.38 -18.00
C VAL A 19 -2.13 2.47 -18.70
N ARG A 20 -0.82 2.51 -18.37
CA ARG A 20 0.21 3.29 -19.07
C ARG A 20 0.81 2.62 -20.34
N ASN A 21 0.78 1.28 -20.44
CA ASN A 21 1.50 0.50 -21.46
C ASN A 21 0.56 -0.45 -22.23
N THR A 22 0.60 -0.41 -23.57
CA THR A 22 -0.23 -1.21 -24.49
C THR A 22 -0.14 -2.72 -24.28
N ASP A 23 1.03 -3.26 -23.96
CA ASP A 23 1.22 -4.70 -23.76
C ASP A 23 0.52 -5.18 -22.48
N LYS A 24 0.52 -4.31 -21.46
CA LYS A 24 -0.21 -4.56 -20.22
C LYS A 24 -1.73 -4.41 -20.42
N ALA A 25 -2.19 -3.52 -21.31
CA ALA A 25 -3.61 -3.43 -21.70
C ALA A 25 -4.09 -4.76 -22.31
N ALA A 26 -3.33 -5.30 -23.28
CA ALA A 26 -3.66 -6.55 -23.96
C ALA A 26 -3.75 -7.74 -23.00
N LYS A 27 -2.83 -7.82 -22.02
CA LYS A 27 -2.87 -8.86 -20.97
C LYS A 27 -4.14 -8.79 -20.11
N LEU A 28 -4.63 -7.59 -19.81
CA LEU A 28 -5.83 -7.40 -19.01
C LEU A 28 -7.10 -7.75 -19.80
N THR A 29 -7.23 -7.28 -21.05
CA THR A 29 -8.40 -7.59 -21.89
C THR A 29 -8.46 -9.06 -22.29
N ALA A 30 -7.32 -9.77 -22.33
CA ALA A 30 -7.29 -11.22 -22.51
C ALA A 30 -7.78 -12.00 -21.28
N GLN A 31 -7.63 -11.46 -20.06
CA GLN A 31 -8.01 -12.13 -18.81
C GLN A 31 -9.41 -11.74 -18.32
N TYR A 32 -9.87 -10.52 -18.60
CA TYR A 32 -11.13 -9.98 -18.09
C TYR A 32 -12.03 -9.51 -19.25
N LEU A 33 -13.17 -10.17 -19.43
CA LEU A 33 -14.07 -9.93 -20.57
C LEU A 33 -14.89 -8.63 -20.46
N ASN A 34 -15.11 -8.12 -19.25
CA ASN A 34 -15.98 -6.98 -18.95
C ASN A 34 -15.19 -5.76 -18.44
N ILE A 35 -14.07 -5.42 -19.10
CA ILE A 35 -13.31 -4.20 -18.78
C ILE A 35 -13.24 -3.25 -19.97
N ARG A 36 -13.33 -1.95 -19.70
CA ARG A 36 -12.90 -0.90 -20.62
C ARG A 36 -11.53 -0.42 -20.17
N VAL A 37 -10.52 -0.54 -21.02
CA VAL A 37 -9.19 0.02 -20.72
C VAL A 37 -9.19 1.50 -21.06
N VAL A 38 -9.08 2.33 -20.03
CA VAL A 38 -8.73 3.75 -20.17
C VAL A 38 -7.21 3.83 -20.33
N ARG A 39 -6.75 4.58 -21.35
CA ARG A 39 -5.32 4.82 -21.58
C ARG A 39 -4.93 6.17 -21.00
N GLY A 40 -4.02 6.15 -20.04
CA GLY A 40 -3.50 7.35 -19.39
C GLY A 40 -2.47 6.99 -18.32
N ASP A 41 -1.83 8.02 -17.80
CA ASP A 41 -0.99 7.99 -16.60
C ASP A 41 -1.65 8.83 -15.49
N LEU A 42 -0.89 9.20 -14.46
CA LEU A 42 -1.41 9.94 -13.31
C LEU A 42 -1.37 11.46 -13.49
N ASP A 43 -0.73 11.94 -14.56
CA ASP A 43 -0.74 13.34 -15.01
C ASP A 43 -1.83 13.60 -16.06
N SER A 44 -2.51 12.54 -16.52
CA SER A 44 -3.68 12.57 -17.42
C SER A 44 -4.94 13.08 -16.70
N VAL A 45 -4.85 14.23 -16.04
CA VAL A 45 -5.83 14.75 -15.08
C VAL A 45 -7.24 14.92 -15.65
N ASP A 46 -7.38 15.38 -16.89
CA ASP A 46 -8.69 15.58 -17.52
C ASP A 46 -9.42 14.23 -17.73
N ILE A 47 -8.67 13.18 -18.10
CA ILE A 47 -9.21 11.81 -18.23
C ILE A 47 -9.62 11.26 -16.87
N ILE A 48 -8.81 11.49 -15.82
CA ILE A 48 -9.13 11.04 -14.47
C ILE A 48 -10.39 11.76 -13.93
N GLU A 49 -10.54 13.05 -14.21
CA GLU A 49 -11.74 13.82 -13.83
C GLU A 49 -13.00 13.30 -14.54
N GLU A 50 -12.95 13.10 -15.87
CA GLU A 50 -14.07 12.57 -16.66
C GLU A 50 -14.49 11.15 -16.23
N GLU A 51 -13.51 10.25 -16.06
CA GLU A 51 -13.77 8.87 -15.64
C GLU A 51 -14.33 8.76 -14.23
N VAL A 52 -13.94 9.65 -13.32
CA VAL A 52 -14.50 9.71 -11.97
C VAL A 52 -15.93 10.26 -11.99
N ALA A 53 -16.21 11.31 -12.78
CA ALA A 53 -17.56 11.88 -12.90
C ALA A 53 -18.60 10.92 -13.53
N ASP A 54 -18.13 9.94 -14.30
CA ASP A 54 -18.98 8.85 -14.84
C ASP A 54 -18.99 7.58 -13.97
N ALA A 55 -18.11 7.44 -12.97
CA ALA A 55 -18.05 6.26 -12.12
C ALA A 55 -19.07 6.30 -10.96
N ASP A 56 -19.59 5.14 -10.57
CA ASP A 56 -20.34 5.03 -9.31
C ASP A 56 -19.38 4.62 -8.16
N ILE A 57 -18.35 3.82 -8.44
CA ILE A 57 -17.30 3.44 -7.48
C ILE A 57 -15.91 3.72 -8.07
N VAL A 58 -15.03 4.33 -7.30
CA VAL A 58 -13.65 4.66 -7.65
C VAL A 58 -12.68 3.96 -6.72
N PHE A 59 -11.75 3.19 -7.26
CA PHE A 59 -10.65 2.59 -6.51
C PHE A 59 -9.32 3.27 -6.88
N ASN A 60 -8.81 4.16 -6.03
CA ASN A 60 -7.53 4.83 -6.28
C ASN A 60 -6.37 4.02 -5.67
N PHE A 61 -5.73 3.16 -6.47
CA PHE A 61 -4.66 2.27 -6.02
C PHE A 61 -3.28 2.58 -6.63
N ALA A 62 -3.19 3.47 -7.61
CA ALA A 62 -1.99 3.60 -8.45
C ALA A 62 -0.75 4.10 -7.71
N ASP A 63 -0.95 5.10 -6.84
CA ASP A 63 0.10 5.83 -6.15
C ASP A 63 -0.55 6.62 -4.99
N SER A 64 -0.03 6.44 -3.78
CA SER A 64 -0.50 7.10 -2.55
C SER A 64 -0.03 8.54 -2.42
N ASP A 65 0.93 8.98 -3.26
CA ASP A 65 1.66 10.24 -3.09
C ASP A 65 1.50 11.17 -4.32
N HIS A 66 0.71 10.76 -5.31
CA HIS A 66 0.50 11.49 -6.58
C HIS A 66 -0.60 12.57 -6.51
N VAL A 67 -0.24 13.73 -5.98
CA VAL A 67 -1.11 14.92 -5.78
C VAL A 67 -2.00 15.28 -6.99
N ALA A 68 -1.48 15.25 -8.22
CA ALA A 68 -2.26 15.66 -9.39
C ALA A 68 -3.45 14.72 -9.68
N ALA A 69 -3.25 13.40 -9.58
CA ALA A 69 -4.29 12.40 -9.75
C ALA A 69 -5.33 12.48 -8.62
N ALA A 70 -4.89 12.65 -7.37
CA ALA A 70 -5.79 12.83 -6.23
C ALA A 70 -6.66 14.10 -6.38
N THR A 71 -6.08 15.19 -6.91
CA THR A 71 -6.79 16.43 -7.22
C THR A 71 -7.83 16.21 -8.33
N ALA A 72 -7.48 15.50 -9.41
CA ALA A 72 -8.41 15.16 -10.48
C ALA A 72 -9.57 14.27 -10.00
N ILE A 73 -9.29 13.28 -9.15
CA ILE A 73 -10.32 12.45 -8.50
C ILE A 73 -11.25 13.32 -7.64
N SER A 74 -10.68 14.21 -6.83
CA SER A 74 -11.44 15.12 -5.96
C SER A 74 -12.38 16.04 -6.77
N LYS A 75 -11.92 16.57 -7.91
CA LYS A 75 -12.74 17.35 -8.86
C LYS A 75 -13.84 16.51 -9.51
N GLY A 76 -13.50 15.36 -10.07
CA GLY A 76 -14.45 14.44 -10.71
C GLY A 76 -15.60 14.08 -9.76
N ALA A 77 -15.27 13.86 -8.49
CA ALA A 77 -16.24 13.55 -7.45
C ALA A 77 -17.26 14.70 -7.20
N GLN A 78 -16.92 15.96 -7.49
CA GLN A 78 -17.85 17.09 -7.30
C GLN A 78 -18.96 17.16 -8.37
N HIS A 79 -18.86 16.40 -9.46
CA HIS A 79 -19.94 16.27 -10.44
C HIS A 79 -21.09 15.39 -9.93
N HIS A 80 -20.90 14.70 -8.80
CA HIS A 80 -21.92 13.86 -8.16
C HIS A 80 -22.90 14.66 -7.29
N ASN A 81 -24.10 14.10 -7.18
CA ASN A 81 -25.21 14.65 -6.39
C ASN A 81 -25.81 13.56 -5.47
N PRO A 82 -26.70 13.90 -4.52
CA PRO A 82 -27.22 12.93 -3.55
C PRO A 82 -28.07 11.79 -4.13
N GLU A 83 -28.60 11.93 -5.36
CA GLU A 83 -29.35 10.87 -6.06
C GLU A 83 -28.42 9.88 -6.79
N ARG A 84 -27.19 10.31 -7.09
CA ARG A 84 -26.12 9.48 -7.68
C ARG A 84 -24.77 9.78 -6.99
N PRO A 85 -24.60 9.35 -5.72
CA PRO A 85 -23.34 9.53 -5.01
C PRO A 85 -22.22 8.66 -5.59
N VAL A 86 -20.97 9.02 -5.31
CA VAL A 86 -19.76 8.26 -5.65
C VAL A 86 -19.08 7.73 -4.39
N TRP A 87 -18.60 6.49 -4.46
CA TRP A 87 -17.79 5.87 -3.41
C TRP A 87 -16.33 5.78 -3.83
N ILE A 88 -15.45 6.52 -3.14
CA ILE A 88 -14.02 6.58 -3.38
C ILE A 88 -13.30 5.74 -2.33
N ILE A 89 -12.64 4.68 -2.77
CA ILE A 89 -11.83 3.79 -1.94
C ILE A 89 -10.37 4.03 -2.33
N HIS A 90 -9.65 4.76 -1.49
CA HIS A 90 -8.28 5.21 -1.73
C HIS A 90 -7.27 4.33 -0.98
N THR A 91 -6.21 3.90 -1.67
CA THR A 91 -5.02 3.32 -1.03
C THR A 91 -4.06 4.42 -0.63
N SER A 92 -3.90 4.56 0.68
CA SER A 92 -2.80 5.27 1.34
C SER A 92 -1.81 4.21 1.85
N GLY A 93 -1.11 4.46 2.96
CA GLY A 93 -0.23 3.47 3.59
C GLY A 93 -0.01 3.74 5.07
N THR A 94 0.41 2.73 5.85
CA THR A 94 0.84 2.97 7.24
C THR A 94 2.20 3.68 7.35
N GLY A 95 2.81 4.07 6.23
CA GLY A 95 3.90 5.04 6.19
C GLY A 95 3.53 6.35 6.89
N ILE A 96 2.25 6.73 6.91
CA ILE A 96 1.75 7.87 7.68
C ILE A 96 2.12 7.80 9.18
N LEU A 97 2.26 6.59 9.74
CA LEU A 97 2.57 6.37 11.16
C LEU A 97 4.06 6.57 11.51
N THR A 98 4.96 6.69 10.52
CA THR A 98 6.43 6.74 10.74
C THR A 98 6.94 8.13 11.09
N VAL A 99 6.05 9.13 11.21
CA VAL A 99 6.40 10.56 11.30
C VAL A 99 7.39 10.88 12.43
N GLU A 100 7.25 10.24 13.60
CA GLU A 100 8.13 10.49 14.75
C GLU A 100 9.53 9.88 14.60
N ASP A 101 9.68 8.75 13.88
CA ASP A 101 11.00 8.20 13.54
C ASP A 101 11.72 9.10 12.53
N LEU A 102 10.99 9.60 11.52
CA LEU A 102 11.53 10.50 10.48
C LEU A 102 11.97 11.84 11.07
N ARG A 103 11.13 12.48 11.91
CA ARG A 103 11.46 13.73 12.61
C ARG A 103 12.66 13.58 13.55
N ALA A 104 12.70 12.50 14.32
CA ALA A 104 13.80 12.23 15.25
C ALA A 104 15.05 11.67 14.56
N ARG A 105 14.98 11.33 13.25
CA ARG A 105 16.02 10.62 12.48
C ARG A 105 16.51 9.35 13.19
N SER A 106 15.55 8.61 13.75
CA SER A 106 15.77 7.46 14.62
C SER A 106 15.43 6.20 13.84
N PHE A 107 16.44 5.36 13.61
CA PHE A 107 16.30 4.15 12.79
C PHE A 107 16.78 2.91 13.53
N GLY A 108 16.09 1.78 13.33
CA GLY A 108 16.47 0.50 13.91
C GLY A 108 16.12 0.32 15.40
N VAL A 109 15.39 1.26 16.01
CA VAL A 109 15.06 1.25 17.45
C VAL A 109 13.53 1.11 17.62
N GLU A 110 13.09 0.32 18.59
CA GLU A 110 11.66 0.18 18.88
C GLU A 110 11.05 1.50 19.39
N ARG A 111 9.86 1.85 18.88
CA ARG A 111 8.98 2.84 19.50
C ARG A 111 7.71 2.18 20.04
N PRO A 112 7.26 2.54 21.26
CA PRO A 112 6.09 1.93 21.90
C PRO A 112 4.74 2.54 21.46
N LYS A 113 4.73 3.60 20.64
CA LYS A 113 3.48 4.23 20.18
C LYS A 113 2.78 3.30 19.18
N GLU A 114 1.52 3.02 19.46
CA GLU A 114 0.62 2.27 18.58
C GLU A 114 -0.62 3.11 18.24
N TYR A 115 -1.24 2.77 17.12
CA TYR A 115 -2.45 3.39 16.57
C TYR A 115 -3.52 2.33 16.33
N ASN A 116 -4.79 2.73 16.25
CA ASN A 116 -5.86 1.86 15.80
C ASN A 116 -6.92 2.65 15.02
N ASP A 117 -7.61 1.97 14.11
CA ASP A 117 -8.57 2.58 13.19
C ASP A 117 -10.00 2.65 13.73
N TRP A 118 -10.22 2.31 15.00
CA TRP A 118 -11.55 2.30 15.63
C TRP A 118 -11.66 3.41 16.68
N GLU A 119 -11.37 3.12 17.96
CA GLU A 119 -11.38 4.13 19.03
C GLU A 119 -10.28 5.20 18.84
N GLY A 120 -9.19 4.84 18.17
CA GLY A 120 -8.07 5.74 17.83
C GLY A 120 -8.20 6.48 16.49
N VAL A 121 -9.30 6.33 15.75
CA VAL A 121 -9.42 6.86 14.37
C VAL A 121 -9.21 8.38 14.28
N SER A 122 -9.53 9.11 15.36
CA SER A 122 -9.30 10.56 15.44
C SER A 122 -7.82 10.94 15.30
N GLU A 123 -6.89 10.11 15.77
CA GLU A 123 -5.46 10.36 15.56
C GLU A 123 -5.09 10.23 14.08
N LEU A 124 -5.64 9.24 13.37
CA LEU A 124 -5.41 9.04 11.92
C LEU A 124 -5.97 10.20 11.09
N LEU A 125 -7.16 10.69 11.44
CA LEU A 125 -7.81 11.83 10.78
C LEU A 125 -7.06 13.16 10.97
N HIS A 126 -6.27 13.29 12.04
CA HIS A 126 -5.53 14.51 12.39
C HIS A 126 -4.00 14.28 12.41
N MET A 127 -3.50 13.34 11.62
CA MET A 127 -2.07 13.18 11.39
C MET A 127 -1.46 14.47 10.85
N PRO A 128 -0.22 14.82 11.25
CA PRO A 128 0.36 16.11 10.90
C PRO A 128 0.73 16.18 9.40
N PRO A 129 0.76 17.38 8.77
CA PRO A 129 0.92 17.50 7.32
C PRO A 129 2.24 16.98 6.73
N ASP A 130 3.26 16.78 7.56
CA ASP A 130 4.57 16.19 7.22
C ASP A 130 4.61 14.66 7.39
N ALA A 131 3.52 14.02 7.79
CA ALA A 131 3.39 12.57 7.75
C ALA A 131 3.31 12.06 6.29
N VAL A 132 3.91 10.91 6.01
CA VAL A 132 3.93 10.31 4.66
C VAL A 132 2.49 10.05 4.17
N HIS A 133 2.24 10.25 2.87
CA HIS A 133 0.92 10.17 2.22
C HIS A 133 -0.12 11.24 2.65
N ARG A 134 0.10 11.97 3.76
CA ARG A 134 -0.93 12.82 4.37
C ARG A 134 -1.44 13.93 3.46
N ASN A 135 -0.54 14.52 2.67
CA ASN A 135 -0.84 15.54 1.67
C ASN A 135 -1.84 15.07 0.59
N VAL A 136 -1.88 13.77 0.29
CA VAL A 136 -2.83 13.17 -0.65
C VAL A 136 -4.10 12.72 0.05
N ASP A 137 -3.99 12.11 1.25
CA ASP A 137 -5.13 11.78 2.10
C ASP A 137 -6.04 13.00 2.32
N GLU A 138 -5.46 14.18 2.58
CA GLU A 138 -6.21 15.43 2.80
C GLU A 138 -7.04 15.85 1.58
N ILE A 139 -6.51 15.71 0.35
CA ILE A 139 -7.22 16.03 -0.89
C ILE A 139 -8.46 15.13 -1.06
N ILE A 140 -8.33 13.84 -0.71
CA ILE A 140 -9.42 12.86 -0.75
C ILE A 140 -10.43 13.11 0.38
N LEU A 141 -9.96 13.39 1.61
CA LEU A 141 -10.82 13.76 2.73
C LEU A 141 -11.67 15.00 2.41
N ASP A 142 -11.03 16.05 1.89
CA ASP A 142 -11.67 17.32 1.57
C ASP A 142 -12.72 17.18 0.46
N ALA A 143 -12.52 16.28 -0.51
CA ALA A 143 -13.54 15.93 -1.51
C ALA A 143 -14.88 15.55 -0.86
N SER A 144 -14.83 14.77 0.24
CA SER A 144 -16.01 14.40 1.02
C SER A 144 -16.48 15.46 2.01
N LYS A 145 -15.60 16.32 2.55
CA LYS A 145 -16.01 17.45 3.41
C LYS A 145 -16.78 18.51 2.62
N SER A 146 -16.41 18.75 1.36
CA SER A 146 -17.06 19.72 0.47
C SER A 146 -18.46 19.28 0.01
N ASN A 147 -18.68 17.97 -0.19
CA ASN A 147 -19.96 17.44 -0.65
C ASN A 147 -20.31 16.10 0.05
N PRO A 148 -20.56 16.10 1.38
CA PRO A 148 -20.68 14.88 2.19
C PRO A 148 -21.94 14.06 1.88
N ALA A 149 -22.94 14.66 1.25
CA ALA A 149 -24.12 13.97 0.77
C ALA A 149 -23.82 13.09 -0.44
N SER A 150 -22.97 13.55 -1.36
CA SER A 150 -22.74 12.93 -2.67
C SER A 150 -21.40 12.19 -2.77
N VAL A 151 -20.39 12.57 -1.98
CA VAL A 151 -19.06 11.95 -2.01
C VAL A 151 -18.85 11.13 -0.74
N LYS A 152 -18.57 9.84 -0.90
CA LYS A 152 -18.30 8.88 0.19
C LYS A 152 -16.86 8.40 0.09
N THR A 153 -16.03 8.65 1.09
CA THR A 153 -14.61 8.25 1.08
C THR A 153 -14.32 7.14 2.08
N ALA A 154 -13.41 6.24 1.71
CA ALA A 154 -12.74 5.26 2.56
C ALA A 154 -11.24 5.28 2.22
N ILE A 155 -10.37 5.44 3.22
CA ILE A 155 -8.92 5.42 3.08
C ILE A 155 -8.40 4.12 3.69
N VAL A 156 -7.73 3.30 2.89
CA VAL A 156 -7.14 2.04 3.33
C VAL A 156 -5.64 2.23 3.47
N CYS A 157 -5.13 2.02 4.67
CA CYS A 157 -3.71 2.10 5.02
C CYS A 157 -3.17 0.68 5.27
N PRO A 158 -2.71 -0.03 4.23
CA PRO A 158 -1.93 -1.25 4.39
C PRO A 158 -0.51 -0.94 4.87
N PRO A 159 0.13 -1.85 5.63
CA PRO A 159 1.54 -1.74 6.01
C PRO A 159 2.40 -2.45 4.96
N ILE A 160 3.44 -3.23 5.35
CA ILE A 160 4.19 -4.01 4.35
C ILE A 160 3.28 -5.02 3.68
N ILE A 161 2.98 -4.77 2.40
CA ILE A 161 2.25 -5.69 1.54
C ILE A 161 3.23 -6.69 0.95
N TYR A 162 2.99 -7.99 1.14
CA TYR A 162 3.86 -9.07 0.68
C TYR A 162 3.10 -10.21 -0.01
N GLY A 163 3.87 -11.12 -0.62
CA GLY A 163 3.37 -12.32 -1.28
C GLY A 163 2.89 -12.09 -2.71
N ASN A 164 2.55 -13.18 -3.41
CA ASN A 164 2.32 -13.12 -4.84
C ASN A 164 0.96 -12.52 -5.21
N GLY A 165 1.01 -11.46 -6.01
CA GLY A 165 -0.15 -10.86 -6.65
C GLY A 165 -0.78 -11.81 -7.68
N ARG A 166 -2.10 -11.67 -7.89
CA ARG A 166 -2.88 -12.51 -8.84
C ARG A 166 -3.19 -11.81 -10.17
N GLY A 167 -2.73 -10.58 -10.35
CA GLY A 167 -2.89 -9.81 -11.59
C GLY A 167 -1.94 -10.27 -12.69
N PRO A 168 -2.22 -9.95 -13.97
CA PRO A 168 -1.39 -10.38 -15.11
C PRO A 168 -0.14 -9.50 -15.36
N CYS A 169 0.07 -8.48 -14.52
CA CYS A 169 1.14 -7.50 -14.65
C CYS A 169 2.20 -7.71 -13.55
N THR A 170 2.28 -6.82 -12.56
CA THR A 170 3.27 -6.94 -11.48
C THR A 170 2.74 -7.85 -10.37
N GLN A 171 3.50 -8.90 -10.03
CA GLN A 171 3.17 -9.84 -8.96
C GLN A 171 4.13 -9.78 -7.77
N LYS A 172 5.16 -8.93 -7.85
CA LYS A 172 6.18 -8.73 -6.82
C LYS A 172 5.76 -7.71 -5.76
N SER A 173 6.24 -7.93 -4.54
CA SER A 173 6.02 -7.07 -3.36
C SER A 173 7.24 -6.25 -2.97
N LEU A 174 7.04 -5.22 -2.14
CA LEU A 174 8.12 -4.34 -1.65
C LEU A 174 9.26 -5.11 -0.93
N LEU A 175 8.98 -6.23 -0.25
CA LEU A 175 10.03 -7.05 0.38
C LEU A 175 11.11 -7.55 -0.61
N GLY A 176 10.80 -7.63 -1.90
CA GLY A 176 11.78 -7.96 -2.93
C GLY A 176 12.98 -7.01 -2.95
N SER A 177 12.78 -5.71 -2.67
CA SER A 177 13.88 -4.74 -2.69
C SER A 177 14.92 -4.96 -1.59
N LEU A 178 14.53 -5.51 -0.43
CA LEU A 178 15.48 -5.91 0.62
C LEU A 178 16.32 -7.11 0.17
N SER A 179 15.69 -8.07 -0.51
CA SER A 179 16.40 -9.22 -1.09
C SER A 179 17.38 -8.77 -2.18
N VAL A 180 16.95 -7.87 -3.08
CA VAL A 180 17.81 -7.27 -4.11
C VAL A 180 19.01 -6.54 -3.47
N ALA A 181 18.80 -5.73 -2.42
CA ALA A 181 19.88 -5.03 -1.73
C ALA A 181 20.93 -6.00 -1.14
N VAL A 182 20.49 -7.02 -0.39
CA VAL A 182 21.40 -8.05 0.19
C VAL A 182 22.17 -8.81 -0.90
N LEU A 183 21.52 -9.13 -2.02
CA LEU A 183 22.14 -9.83 -3.14
C LEU A 183 23.15 -8.96 -3.90
N GLN A 184 22.84 -7.68 -4.14
CA GLN A 184 23.72 -6.75 -4.85
C GLN A 184 24.93 -6.32 -4.00
N LEU A 185 24.71 -6.03 -2.71
CA LEU A 185 25.79 -5.76 -1.75
C LEU A 185 26.63 -7.01 -1.42
N ARG A 186 26.13 -8.20 -1.78
CA ARG A 186 26.68 -9.51 -1.46
C ARG A 186 26.93 -9.74 0.04
N LYS A 187 26.15 -9.12 0.91
CA LYS A 187 26.24 -9.24 2.37
C LYS A 187 24.91 -8.95 3.05
N GLY A 188 24.71 -9.55 4.22
CA GLY A 188 23.62 -9.17 5.11
C GLY A 188 23.89 -7.87 5.85
N PHE A 189 22.83 -7.17 6.24
CA PHE A 189 22.92 -5.96 7.02
C PHE A 189 21.74 -5.80 7.99
N LEU A 190 21.89 -4.92 8.98
CA LEU A 190 20.80 -4.42 9.83
C LEU A 190 20.71 -2.90 9.72
N VAL A 191 19.49 -2.36 9.64
CA VAL A 191 19.28 -0.92 9.84
C VAL A 191 19.27 -0.60 11.34
N GLY A 192 20.27 0.15 11.80
CA GLY A 192 20.43 0.47 13.22
C GLY A 192 20.49 -0.79 14.09
N GLN A 193 19.73 -0.84 15.19
CA GLN A 193 19.68 -2.03 16.06
C GLN A 193 18.71 -3.12 15.54
N GLY A 194 17.97 -2.87 14.45
CA GLY A 194 16.96 -3.78 13.90
C GLY A 194 15.81 -4.14 14.86
N GLN A 195 15.52 -3.30 15.87
CA GLN A 195 14.48 -3.52 16.89
C GLN A 195 13.13 -2.88 16.54
N ASN A 196 13.09 -2.07 15.49
CA ASN A 196 11.89 -1.36 15.05
C ASN A 196 10.80 -2.33 14.54
N VAL A 197 9.55 -2.00 14.85
CA VAL A 197 8.38 -2.88 14.64
C VAL A 197 7.48 -2.32 13.55
N TRP A 198 7.14 -3.17 12.58
CA TRP A 198 6.13 -2.89 11.56
C TRP A 198 5.03 -3.96 11.59
N HIS A 199 3.88 -3.63 11.03
CA HIS A 199 2.84 -4.60 10.73
C HIS A 199 2.97 -5.10 9.28
N GLN A 200 2.35 -6.25 8.96
CA GLN A 200 2.45 -6.91 7.66
C GLN A 200 1.07 -7.30 7.12
N VAL A 201 0.86 -7.35 5.80
CA VAL A 201 -0.35 -7.94 5.21
C VAL A 201 -0.03 -8.68 3.90
N HIS A 202 -0.57 -9.89 3.73
CA HIS A 202 -0.45 -10.58 2.46
C HIS A 202 -1.42 -9.96 1.44
N VAL A 203 -0.97 -9.70 0.21
CA VAL A 203 -1.77 -9.02 -0.83
C VAL A 203 -3.13 -9.69 -1.05
N GLN A 204 -3.20 -11.02 -0.99
CA GLN A 204 -4.47 -11.74 -1.18
C GLN A 204 -5.46 -11.54 -0.03
N ASP A 205 -5.01 -11.31 1.20
CA ASP A 205 -5.91 -10.94 2.30
C ASP A 205 -6.32 -9.46 2.22
N LEU A 206 -5.39 -8.57 1.86
CA LEU A 206 -5.68 -7.15 1.61
C LEU A 206 -6.75 -6.97 0.53
N THR A 207 -6.68 -7.73 -0.58
CA THR A 207 -7.71 -7.67 -1.64
C THR A 207 -9.11 -8.10 -1.17
N LYS A 208 -9.24 -8.88 -0.09
CA LYS A 208 -10.56 -9.21 0.51
C LYS A 208 -11.18 -8.00 1.22
N LEU A 209 -10.38 -7.11 1.79
CA LEU A 209 -10.87 -5.86 2.40
C LEU A 209 -11.34 -4.88 1.31
N TYR A 210 -10.57 -4.71 0.24
CA TYR A 210 -11.01 -3.90 -0.91
C TYR A 210 -12.29 -4.42 -1.54
N LEU A 211 -12.44 -5.75 -1.67
CA LEU A 211 -13.69 -6.36 -2.13
C LEU A 211 -14.86 -6.05 -1.18
N ALA A 212 -14.68 -6.22 0.14
CA ALA A 212 -15.73 -5.93 1.12
C ALA A 212 -16.16 -4.44 1.13
N LEU A 213 -15.22 -3.51 0.89
CA LEU A 213 -15.53 -2.09 0.71
C LEU A 213 -16.26 -1.82 -0.61
N GLY A 214 -15.89 -2.50 -1.70
CA GLY A 214 -16.59 -2.45 -2.98
C GLY A 214 -18.02 -2.99 -2.92
N ASP A 215 -18.21 -4.14 -2.27
CA ASP A 215 -19.53 -4.74 -2.03
C ASP A 215 -20.41 -3.81 -1.16
N ALA A 216 -19.81 -3.17 -0.15
CA ALA A 216 -20.51 -2.19 0.68
C ALA A 216 -20.91 -0.94 -0.11
N ALA A 217 -20.02 -0.40 -0.96
CA ALA A 217 -20.32 0.71 -1.86
C ALA A 217 -21.45 0.37 -2.84
N ALA A 218 -21.36 -0.80 -3.51
CA ALA A 218 -22.39 -1.30 -4.42
C ALA A 218 -23.75 -1.50 -3.74
N ALA A 219 -23.77 -1.78 -2.43
CA ALA A 219 -24.96 -1.87 -1.59
C ALA A 219 -25.41 -0.52 -0.97
N GLY A 220 -24.95 0.62 -1.49
CA GLY A 220 -25.36 1.96 -1.02
C GLY A 220 -24.64 2.44 0.25
N GLY A 221 -23.48 1.86 0.57
CA GLY A 221 -22.67 2.14 1.77
C GLY A 221 -22.57 0.96 2.73
N GLY A 222 -23.57 0.07 2.74
CA GLY A 222 -23.54 -1.25 3.40
C GLY A 222 -23.17 -1.19 4.90
N ARG A 223 -22.28 -2.11 5.33
CA ARG A 223 -21.72 -2.14 6.69
C ARG A 223 -20.45 -1.30 6.84
N ALA A 224 -19.98 -0.66 5.78
CA ALA A 224 -18.78 0.16 5.82
C ALA A 224 -19.11 1.52 6.46
N THR A 225 -18.12 2.09 7.15
CA THR A 225 -18.13 3.49 7.56
C THR A 225 -17.37 4.34 6.53
N TRP A 226 -17.84 5.58 6.33
CA TRP A 226 -17.38 6.49 5.29
C TRP A 226 -17.20 7.90 5.87
N ASN A 227 -16.47 8.76 5.18
CA ASN A 227 -16.22 10.17 5.51
C ASN A 227 -15.56 10.40 6.89
N ASN A 228 -16.34 10.56 7.97
CA ASN A 228 -15.80 10.89 9.30
C ASN A 228 -15.16 9.70 10.03
N ASP A 229 -15.37 8.49 9.52
CA ASP A 229 -14.97 7.22 10.12
C ASP A 229 -14.30 6.34 9.04
N ASN A 230 -13.45 6.96 8.22
CA ASN A 230 -13.08 6.43 6.91
C ASN A 230 -11.70 5.76 6.82
N TYR A 231 -10.84 5.87 7.83
CA TYR A 231 -9.56 5.16 7.85
C TYR A 231 -9.77 3.68 8.21
N TYR A 232 -9.18 2.81 7.39
CA TYR A 232 -9.09 1.36 7.59
C TYR A 232 -7.62 0.97 7.59
N LEU A 233 -7.09 0.63 8.76
CA LEU A 233 -5.79 -0.06 8.82
C LEU A 233 -6.01 -1.50 8.31
N ALA A 234 -5.00 -2.09 7.67
CA ALA A 234 -5.17 -3.39 7.01
C ALA A 234 -3.98 -4.32 7.26
N GLU A 235 -3.93 -4.97 8.43
CA GLU A 235 -2.79 -5.80 8.86
C GLU A 235 -3.12 -7.24 9.31
N ASN A 236 -2.07 -8.06 9.36
CA ASN A 236 -1.97 -9.43 9.84
C ASN A 236 -0.80 -9.58 10.84
N GLY A 237 -0.80 -8.76 11.89
CA GLY A 237 0.12 -8.79 13.03
C GLY A 237 1.47 -8.09 12.81
N PRO A 238 2.24 -7.92 13.90
CA PRO A 238 3.56 -7.31 13.88
C PRO A 238 4.66 -8.24 13.35
N PHE A 239 5.81 -7.64 13.07
CA PHE A 239 7.13 -8.27 12.95
C PHE A 239 8.22 -7.25 13.35
N VAL A 240 9.40 -7.76 13.70
CA VAL A 240 10.60 -6.95 13.99
C VAL A 240 11.48 -6.93 12.74
N TRP A 241 11.93 -5.77 12.29
CA TRP A 241 12.68 -5.67 11.02
C TRP A 241 13.99 -6.46 11.02
N GLY A 242 14.74 -6.44 12.12
CA GLY A 242 15.99 -7.20 12.24
C GLY A 242 15.81 -8.71 12.04
N ASP A 243 14.64 -9.27 12.36
CA ASP A 243 14.36 -10.69 12.12
C ASP A 243 14.13 -10.98 10.63
N ILE A 244 13.53 -10.04 9.90
CA ILE A 244 13.37 -10.13 8.44
C ILE A 244 14.72 -9.97 7.75
N GLU A 245 15.52 -8.98 8.15
CA GLU A 245 16.87 -8.73 7.63
C GLU A 245 17.80 -9.94 7.83
N ARG A 246 17.80 -10.53 9.03
CA ARG A 246 18.51 -11.78 9.33
C ARG A 246 17.99 -12.96 8.51
N ALA A 247 16.67 -13.10 8.35
CA ALA A 247 16.09 -14.20 7.58
C ALA A 247 16.38 -14.11 6.07
N VAL A 248 16.35 -12.90 5.47
CA VAL A 248 16.76 -12.66 4.08
C VAL A 248 18.23 -13.02 3.90
N THR A 249 19.10 -12.55 4.80
CA THR A 249 20.53 -12.86 4.79
C THR A 249 20.79 -14.37 4.86
N LYS A 250 20.17 -15.06 5.83
CA LYS A 250 20.28 -16.51 5.98
C LYS A 250 19.83 -17.26 4.73
N ALA A 251 18.68 -16.89 4.15
CA ALA A 251 18.17 -17.53 2.93
C ALA A 251 19.06 -17.29 1.70
N ALA A 252 19.70 -16.12 1.59
CA ALA A 252 20.67 -15.83 0.53
C ALA A 252 21.97 -16.62 0.70
N PHE A 253 22.46 -16.78 1.93
CA PHE A 253 23.63 -17.60 2.25
C PHE A 253 23.38 -19.09 2.00
N GLU A 254 22.24 -19.64 2.44
CA GLU A 254 21.85 -21.04 2.21
C GLU A 254 21.72 -21.40 0.73
N LYS A 255 21.51 -20.40 -0.14
CA LYS A 255 21.50 -20.53 -1.61
C LYS A 255 22.85 -20.26 -2.28
N ASN A 256 23.93 -20.03 -1.51
CA ASN A 256 25.28 -19.68 -1.97
C ASN A 256 25.38 -18.36 -2.76
N LEU A 257 24.43 -17.43 -2.57
CA LEU A 257 24.38 -16.16 -3.30
C LEU A 257 25.30 -15.10 -2.67
N ILE A 258 25.43 -15.16 -1.34
CA ILE A 258 26.34 -14.33 -0.52
C ILE A 258 27.33 -15.22 0.25
N PRO A 259 28.52 -14.72 0.63
CA PRO A 259 29.59 -15.54 1.19
C PRO A 259 29.48 -15.78 2.71
N SER A 260 28.56 -15.11 3.41
CA SER A 260 28.41 -15.16 4.86
C SER A 260 26.93 -15.04 5.28
N PRO A 261 26.49 -15.73 6.35
CA PRO A 261 25.16 -15.53 6.95
C PRO A 261 25.10 -14.36 7.94
N GLU A 262 26.25 -13.75 8.26
CA GLU A 262 26.34 -12.67 9.24
C GLU A 262 25.75 -11.36 8.70
N VAL A 263 25.22 -10.54 9.61
CA VAL A 263 24.65 -9.22 9.32
C VAL A 263 25.52 -8.11 9.89
N GLU A 264 25.85 -7.11 9.07
CA GLU A 264 26.55 -5.91 9.51
C GLU A 264 25.56 -4.80 9.90
N GLN A 265 25.68 -4.24 11.11
CA GLN A 265 24.92 -3.04 11.46
C GLN A 265 25.39 -1.85 10.62
N LEU A 266 24.50 -1.25 9.83
CA LEU A 266 24.78 -0.05 9.07
C LEU A 266 24.82 1.18 9.97
N ASN A 267 25.78 2.07 9.72
CA ASN A 267 25.81 3.39 10.31
C ASN A 267 24.98 4.40 9.51
N ASP A 268 24.71 5.57 10.10
CA ASP A 268 23.90 6.63 9.49
C ASP A 268 24.37 7.03 8.08
N SER A 269 25.69 7.08 7.83
CA SER A 269 26.20 7.42 6.48
C SER A 269 25.89 6.35 5.44
N GLN A 270 26.01 5.07 5.79
CA GLN A 270 25.67 3.96 4.89
C GLN A 270 24.15 3.86 4.64
N ILE A 271 23.34 4.14 5.67
CA ILE A 271 21.88 4.24 5.54
C ILE A 271 21.52 5.38 4.57
N MET A 272 22.13 6.56 4.72
CA MET A 272 21.87 7.71 3.85
C MET A 272 22.39 7.52 2.42
N GLU A 273 23.53 6.83 2.24
CA GLU A 273 24.06 6.44 0.93
C GLU A 273 23.05 5.56 0.19
N LEU A 274 22.57 4.48 0.80
CA LEU A 274 21.60 3.58 0.19
C LEU A 274 20.23 4.26 -0.04
N ILE A 275 19.78 5.16 0.84
CA ILE A 275 18.63 6.04 0.55
C ILE A 275 18.88 6.85 -0.73
N SER A 276 20.08 7.44 -0.89
CA SER A 276 20.42 8.25 -2.07
C SER A 276 20.56 7.45 -3.37
N GLU A 277 20.91 6.17 -3.29
CA GLU A 277 20.93 5.23 -4.42
C GLU A 277 19.52 4.77 -4.86
N GLY A 278 18.46 5.24 -4.19
CA GLY A 278 17.07 4.93 -4.54
C GLY A 278 16.53 3.66 -3.87
N TYR A 279 17.20 3.14 -2.82
CA TYR A 279 16.59 2.13 -1.95
C TYR A 279 15.53 2.77 -1.04
N TYR A 280 14.39 3.17 -1.63
CA TYR A 280 13.22 3.68 -0.90
C TYR A 280 12.72 2.73 0.20
N GLY A 281 13.12 1.46 0.19
CA GLY A 281 12.89 0.54 1.30
C GLY A 281 13.45 1.02 2.65
N PHE A 282 14.48 1.87 2.70
CA PHE A 282 15.11 2.26 3.97
C PHE A 282 14.20 3.01 4.96
N TYR A 283 13.24 3.83 4.49
CA TYR A 283 12.26 4.41 5.42
C TYR A 283 11.39 3.31 6.04
N ALA A 284 11.06 2.26 5.28
CA ALA A 284 10.32 1.13 5.81
C ALA A 284 11.18 0.30 6.78
N TRP A 285 12.42 -0.03 6.40
CA TRP A 285 13.32 -0.91 7.14
C TRP A 285 13.82 -0.31 8.46
N GLY A 286 13.92 1.03 8.57
CA GLY A 286 14.43 1.71 9.75
C GLY A 286 13.38 2.22 10.74
N THR A 287 12.16 2.51 10.33
CA THR A 287 11.16 3.20 11.17
C THR A 287 10.19 2.23 11.86
N ASN A 288 9.26 2.73 12.69
CA ASN A 288 8.18 1.96 13.30
C ASN A 288 6.84 2.27 12.60
N SER A 289 6.00 1.26 12.41
CA SER A 289 4.64 1.43 11.87
C SER A 289 3.68 0.41 12.48
N ARG A 290 3.05 0.83 13.58
CA ARG A 290 2.27 -0.04 14.49
C ARG A 290 0.81 0.42 14.52
N GLY A 291 0.01 -0.08 13.59
CA GLY A 291 -1.40 0.27 13.45
C GLY A 291 -2.32 -0.95 13.42
N HIS A 292 -3.28 -1.04 14.33
CA HIS A 292 -4.20 -2.20 14.46
C HIS A 292 -5.49 -2.04 13.63
N ALA A 293 -5.79 -3.05 12.81
CA ALA A 293 -6.95 -3.12 11.90
C ALA A 293 -8.23 -3.61 12.61
N ILE A 294 -8.77 -2.82 13.53
CA ILE A 294 -9.96 -3.17 14.33
C ILE A 294 -11.24 -3.01 13.49
N ARG A 295 -11.34 -1.95 12.69
CA ARG A 295 -12.53 -1.57 11.91
C ARG A 295 -12.91 -2.64 10.89
N ALA A 296 -11.97 -3.07 10.07
CA ALA A 296 -12.19 -4.13 9.07
C ALA A 296 -12.67 -5.46 9.72
N ARG A 297 -12.08 -5.83 10.86
CA ARG A 297 -12.48 -7.02 11.64
C ARG A 297 -13.89 -6.89 12.18
N LYS A 298 -14.25 -5.77 12.83
CA LYS A 298 -15.58 -5.54 13.40
C LYS A 298 -16.69 -5.44 12.33
N LEU A 299 -16.46 -4.68 11.25
CA LEU A 299 -17.52 -4.38 10.26
C LEU A 299 -17.76 -5.53 9.26
N PHE A 300 -16.70 -6.22 8.84
CA PHE A 300 -16.78 -7.23 7.77
C PHE A 300 -16.53 -8.66 8.23
N GLY A 301 -15.98 -8.87 9.44
CA GLY A 301 -15.41 -10.16 9.83
C GLY A 301 -14.08 -10.47 9.11
N TRP A 302 -13.44 -9.45 8.52
CA TRP A 302 -12.23 -9.62 7.72
C TRP A 302 -11.11 -10.21 8.58
N THR A 303 -10.70 -11.44 8.27
CA THR A 303 -9.64 -12.15 8.98
C THR A 303 -8.57 -12.58 7.97
N PRO A 304 -7.34 -12.09 8.09
CA PRO A 304 -6.21 -12.60 7.33
C PRO A 304 -5.95 -14.08 7.60
N THR A 305 -5.52 -14.81 6.57
CA THR A 305 -5.42 -16.28 6.54
C THR A 305 -4.19 -16.80 5.81
N GLN A 306 -3.45 -15.92 5.13
CA GLN A 306 -2.27 -16.28 4.35
C GLN A 306 -1.03 -16.42 5.26
N PRO A 307 0.00 -17.17 4.82
CA PRO A 307 1.26 -17.33 5.57
C PRO A 307 1.90 -15.99 5.91
N LYS A 308 2.67 -15.95 7.00
CA LYS A 308 3.42 -14.76 7.42
C LYS A 308 4.57 -14.48 6.46
N MET A 309 5.00 -13.22 6.41
CA MET A 309 6.05 -12.75 5.51
C MET A 309 7.37 -13.52 5.68
N ILE A 310 7.75 -13.81 6.93
CA ILE A 310 8.94 -14.59 7.30
C ILE A 310 8.98 -15.98 6.63
N GLU A 311 7.82 -16.62 6.45
CA GLU A 311 7.70 -17.96 5.86
C GLU A 311 7.96 -17.95 4.34
N LEU A 312 7.75 -16.81 3.69
CA LEU A 312 7.88 -16.66 2.24
C LEU A 312 9.27 -16.16 1.81
N ILE A 313 10.10 -15.68 2.75
CA ILE A 313 11.44 -15.12 2.48
C ILE A 313 12.31 -16.04 1.58
N PRO A 314 12.44 -17.36 1.82
CA PRO A 314 13.27 -18.22 0.97
C PRO A 314 12.84 -18.26 -0.49
N SER A 315 11.53 -18.12 -0.76
CA SER A 315 10.99 -18.06 -2.13
C SER A 315 11.19 -16.69 -2.75
N ILE A 316 11.06 -15.61 -1.96
CA ILE A 316 11.29 -14.23 -2.43
C ILE A 316 12.76 -14.03 -2.82
N VAL A 317 13.70 -14.46 -1.97
CA VAL A 317 15.15 -14.40 -2.29
C VAL A 317 15.48 -15.18 -3.55
N GLU A 318 14.85 -16.34 -3.77
CA GLU A 318 15.07 -17.13 -4.99
C GLU A 318 14.53 -16.44 -6.26
N LEU A 319 13.35 -15.81 -6.18
CA LEU A 319 12.77 -15.06 -7.29
C LEU A 319 13.64 -13.87 -7.67
N GLU A 320 14.02 -13.03 -6.70
CA GLU A 320 14.88 -11.87 -6.97
C GLU A 320 16.28 -12.28 -7.46
N ALA A 321 16.83 -13.40 -6.98
CA ALA A 321 18.09 -13.93 -7.47
C ALA A 321 18.04 -14.38 -8.94
N LYS A 322 16.93 -15.03 -9.37
CA LYS A 322 16.70 -15.39 -10.78
C LYS A 322 16.56 -14.16 -11.66
N ASP A 323 15.82 -13.15 -11.21
CA ASP A 323 15.65 -11.90 -11.97
C ASP A 323 16.94 -11.05 -12.04
N LEU A 324 17.87 -11.23 -11.10
CA LEU A 324 19.24 -10.70 -11.16
C LEU A 324 20.23 -11.57 -11.96
N GLY A 325 19.81 -12.74 -12.47
CA GLY A 325 20.68 -13.67 -13.20
C GLY A 325 21.72 -14.39 -12.34
N LEU A 326 21.45 -14.54 -11.03
CA LEU A 326 22.33 -15.22 -10.06
C LEU A 326 21.98 -16.71 -9.88
N LEU A 327 20.86 -17.18 -10.45
CA LEU A 327 20.34 -18.56 -10.47
C LEU A 327 19.74 -18.91 -11.83
#